data_AF-D9PGP8-F1
#
_entry.id   AF-D9PGP8-F1
#
_cell.length_a   1.000
_cell.length_b   1.000
_cell.length_c   1.000
_cell.angle_alpha   90.00
_cell.angle_beta   90.00
_cell.angle_gamma   90.00
#
_symmetry.space_group_name_H-M   'P 1'
#
loop_
_entity.id
_entity.type
_entity.pdbx_description
1 polymer ?
#
loop_
_entity_poly.entity_id
_entity_poly.type
_entity_poly.pdbx_seq_one_letter_code
_entity_poly.pdbx_strand_id
1 'polypeptide(L)'
;MAQHAQLRIETGLAVYFCDPQSPWQRGTNENTNGLLRQYFPKGTDLSKHTPDALAAVAAALNSRPRKTLGWRTPAETLNDLLGR
;
A
#
# COMPACT_ATOMS: atom_id res chain seq x y z
N MET A 1 -0.34 14.16 9.91
CA MET A 1 0.23 14.87 8.73
C MET A 1 1.17 16.02 9.08
N ALA A 2 1.55 16.23 10.35
CA ALA A 2 2.31 17.41 10.75
C ALA A 2 3.79 17.42 10.29
N GLN A 3 4.43 16.26 10.14
CA GLN A 3 5.88 16.16 9.90
C GLN A 3 6.28 15.92 8.43
N HIS A 4 5.37 16.13 7.49
CA HIS A 4 5.67 15.88 6.06
C HIS A 4 6.75 16.83 5.50
N ALA A 5 6.85 18.05 6.03
CA ALA A 5 7.91 19.00 5.69
C ALA A 5 9.28 18.49 6.16
N GLN A 6 9.36 18.00 7.40
CA GLN A 6 10.59 17.42 7.96
C GLN A 6 11.02 16.18 7.17
N LEU A 7 10.08 15.26 6.89
CA LEU A 7 10.35 14.06 6.09
C LEU A 7 10.95 14.41 4.72
N ARG A 8 10.39 15.41 4.04
CA ARG A 8 10.89 15.88 2.74
C ARG A 8 12.33 16.40 2.84
N ILE A 9 12.66 17.15 3.90
CA ILE A 9 14.01 17.68 4.11
C ILE A 9 15.01 16.56 4.36
N GLU A 10 14.68 15.62 5.26
CA GLU A 10 15.59 14.56 5.69
C GLU A 10 15.84 13.52 4.60
N THR A 11 14.82 13.20 3.80
CA THR A 11 14.91 12.10 2.81
C THR A 11 15.07 12.59 1.37
N GLY A 12 14.82 13.87 1.11
CA GLY A 12 14.72 14.42 -0.25
C GLY A 12 13.49 13.94 -1.03
N LEU A 13 12.59 13.16 -0.42
CA LEU A 13 11.42 12.60 -1.09
C LEU A 13 10.37 13.69 -1.40
N ALA A 14 9.83 13.64 -2.62
CA ALA A 14 8.66 14.45 -2.95
C ALA A 14 7.43 13.91 -2.20
N VAL A 15 6.66 14.82 -1.60
CA VAL A 15 5.42 14.50 -0.88
C VAL A 15 4.25 15.13 -1.63
N TYR A 16 3.22 14.33 -1.86
CA TYR A 16 2.01 14.73 -2.60
C TYR A 16 0.77 14.54 -1.72
N PHE A 17 -0.20 15.44 -1.86
CA PHE A 17 -1.51 15.35 -1.22
C PHE A 17 -2.59 15.32 -2.29
N CYS A 18 -3.68 14.62 -2.01
CA CYS A 18 -4.89 14.72 -2.83
C CYS A 18 -5.66 15.98 -2.44
N ASP A 19 -6.36 16.54 -3.41
CA ASP A 19 -7.28 17.64 -3.21
C ASP A 19 -8.41 17.23 -2.24
N PRO A 20 -8.93 18.19 -1.46
CA PRO A 20 -10.10 17.96 -0.62
C PRO A 20 -11.25 17.36 -1.44
N GLN A 21 -11.99 16.44 -0.83
CA GLN A 21 -13.17 15.78 -1.43
C GLN A 21 -12.91 15.07 -2.77
N SER A 22 -11.65 14.74 -3.08
CA SER A 22 -11.27 14.09 -4.34
C SER A 22 -10.76 12.64 -4.13
N PRO A 23 -11.62 11.69 -3.69
CA PRO A 23 -11.20 10.32 -3.39
C PRO A 23 -10.66 9.55 -4.60
N TRP A 24 -11.01 9.94 -5.83
CA TRP A 24 -10.50 9.32 -7.05
C TRP A 24 -8.99 9.50 -7.24
N GLN A 25 -8.39 10.56 -6.68
CA GLN A 25 -6.93 10.78 -6.71
C GLN A 25 -6.14 9.78 -5.85
N ARG A 26 -6.83 8.94 -5.07
CA ARG A 26 -6.26 7.86 -4.25
C ARG A 26 -6.88 6.50 -4.55
N GLY A 27 -7.40 6.30 -5.77
CA GLY A 27 -8.15 5.09 -6.15
C GLY A 27 -7.40 3.79 -5.85
N THR A 28 -6.09 3.73 -6.13
CA THR A 28 -5.26 2.56 -5.83
C THR A 28 -5.17 2.27 -4.32
N ASN A 29 -5.03 3.31 -3.49
CA ASN A 29 -4.96 3.14 -2.03
C ASN A 29 -6.29 2.61 -1.49
N GLU A 30 -7.42 3.14 -1.97
CA GLU A 30 -8.74 2.68 -1.55
C GLU A 30 -9.00 1.22 -1.98
N ASN A 31 -8.59 0.84 -3.19
CA ASN A 31 -8.68 -0.54 -3.65
C ASN A 31 -7.83 -1.49 -2.77
N THR A 32 -6.58 -1.12 -2.50
CA THR A 32 -5.67 -1.89 -1.62
C THR A 32 -6.20 -2.00 -0.20
N ASN A 33 -6.74 -0.92 0.37
CA ASN A 33 -7.38 -0.93 1.68
C ASN A 33 -8.60 -1.85 1.72
N GLY A 34 -9.39 -1.93 0.64
CA GLY A 34 -10.49 -2.89 0.51
C GLY A 34 -10.02 -4.34 0.59
N LEU A 35 -8.86 -4.65 0.01
CA LEU A 35 -8.27 -5.99 0.04
C LEU A 35 -7.69 -6.34 1.42
N LEU A 36 -7.00 -5.39 2.06
CA LEU A 36 -6.52 -5.55 3.44
C LEU A 36 -7.67 -5.86 4.40
N ARG A 37 -8.85 -5.25 4.19
CA ARG A 37 -10.05 -5.50 4.99
C ARG A 37 -10.62 -6.92 4.88
N GLN A 38 -10.18 -7.73 3.90
CA GLN A 38 -10.50 -9.16 3.84
C GLN A 38 -9.75 -9.96 4.93
N TYR A 39 -8.61 -9.45 5.41
CA TYR A 39 -7.80 -10.06 6.46
C TYR A 39 -7.97 -9.36 7.82
N PHE A 40 -8.09 -8.03 7.79
CA PHE A 40 -8.21 -7.18 8.97
C PHE A 40 -9.45 -6.30 8.83
N PRO A 41 -10.63 -6.76 9.29
CA PRO A 41 -11.86 -5.97 9.26
C PRO A 41 -11.65 -4.55 9.79
N LYS A 42 -12.41 -3.59 9.28
CA LYS A 42 -12.26 -2.18 9.67
C LYS A 42 -12.32 -2.04 11.19
N GLY A 43 -11.33 -1.36 11.76
CA GLY A 43 -11.21 -1.19 13.22
C GLY A 43 -10.41 -2.29 13.93
N THR A 44 -9.87 -3.27 13.21
CA THR A 44 -8.94 -4.25 13.77
C THR A 44 -7.71 -3.55 14.35
N ASP A 45 -7.39 -3.88 15.60
CA ASP A 45 -6.17 -3.41 16.26
C ASP A 45 -4.98 -4.25 15.77
N LEU A 46 -4.22 -3.69 14.83
CA LEU A 46 -3.06 -4.37 14.24
C LEU A 46 -1.94 -4.63 15.24
N SER A 47 -1.89 -3.93 16.38
CA SER A 47 -0.85 -4.15 17.41
C SER A 47 -0.95 -5.51 18.09
N LYS A 48 -2.12 -6.16 18.00
CA LYS A 48 -2.36 -7.51 18.53
C LYS A 48 -1.86 -8.63 17.62
N HIS A 49 -1.42 -8.30 16.40
CA HIS A 49 -0.90 -9.25 15.44
C HIS A 49 0.63 -9.25 15.48
N THR A 50 1.23 -10.43 15.33
CA THR A 50 2.68 -10.55 15.26
C THR A 50 3.21 -9.94 13.95
N PRO A 51 4.46 -9.44 13.93
CA PRO A 51 5.10 -8.99 12.69
C PRO A 51 5.02 -10.03 11.57
N ASP A 52 5.22 -11.31 11.89
CA ASP A 52 5.16 -12.41 10.92
C ASP A 52 3.76 -12.60 10.33
N ALA A 53 2.71 -12.46 11.15
CA ALA A 53 1.33 -12.54 10.66
C ALA A 53 1.01 -11.37 9.71
N LEU A 54 1.46 -10.16 10.03
CA LEU A 54 1.31 -8.99 9.17
C LEU A 54 2.11 -9.16 7.86
N ALA A 55 3.33 -9.68 7.95
CA ALA A 55 4.18 -9.96 6.79
C ALA A 55 3.57 -11.03 5.88
N ALA A 56 2.98 -12.09 6.44
CA ALA A 56 2.30 -13.14 5.67
C ALA A 56 1.11 -12.57 4.85
N VAL A 57 0.33 -11.66 5.44
CA VAL A 57 -0.77 -10.99 4.72
C VAL A 57 -0.22 -10.06 3.63
N ALA A 58 0.85 -9.30 3.91
CA ALA A 58 1.50 -8.48 2.91
C ALA A 58 2.03 -9.32 1.74
N ALA A 59 2.68 -10.45 2.03
CA ALA A 59 3.15 -11.40 1.02
C ALA A 59 2.00 -11.93 0.17
N ALA A 60 0.90 -12.36 0.79
CA ALA A 60 -0.29 -12.83 0.09
C ALA A 60 -0.89 -11.77 -0.84
N LEU A 61 -0.90 -10.49 -0.44
CA LEU A 61 -1.39 -9.40 -1.28
C LEU A 61 -0.44 -9.05 -2.43
N ASN A 62 0.88 -9.15 -2.19
CA ASN A 62 1.92 -8.88 -3.18
C ASN A 62 2.09 -10.03 -4.18
N SER A 63 1.68 -11.25 -3.84
CA SER A 63 1.64 -12.41 -4.73
C SER A 63 0.28 -12.61 -5.41
N ARG A 64 -0.71 -11.74 -5.15
CA ARG A 64 -2.06 -11.85 -5.75
C ARG A 64 -2.11 -11.17 -7.12
N PRO A 65 -2.44 -11.91 -8.21
CA PRO A 65 -2.66 -11.35 -9.54
C PRO A 65 -3.62 -10.15 -9.57
N ARG A 66 -3.28 -9.10 -10.32
CA ARG A 66 -4.11 -7.90 -10.48
C ARG A 66 -4.50 -7.70 -11.94
N LYS A 67 -5.80 -7.57 -12.22
CA LYS A 67 -6.30 -7.24 -13.56
C LYS A 67 -5.66 -5.96 -14.12
N THR A 68 -5.44 -4.96 -13.28
CA THR A 68 -4.80 -3.68 -13.66
C THR A 68 -3.33 -3.82 -14.06
N LEU A 69 -2.68 -4.93 -13.69
CA LEU A 69 -1.29 -5.27 -14.05
C LEU A 69 -1.25 -6.37 -15.11
N GLY A 70 -2.30 -6.54 -15.92
CA GLY A 70 -2.36 -7.61 -16.91
C GLY A 70 -2.34 -9.01 -16.30
N TRP A 71 -2.92 -9.15 -15.10
CA TRP A 71 -2.93 -10.38 -14.29
C TRP A 71 -1.57 -10.82 -13.75
N ARG A 72 -0.56 -9.96 -13.81
CA ARG A 72 0.69 -10.14 -13.06
C ARG A 72 0.48 -9.80 -11.58
N THR A 73 1.38 -10.27 -10.75
CA THR A 73 1.44 -9.91 -9.33
C THR A 73 2.16 -8.58 -9.13
N PRO A 74 1.84 -7.83 -8.06
CA PRO A 74 2.59 -6.66 -7.66
C PRO A 74 4.10 -6.93 -7.49
N ALA A 75 4.46 -8.07 -6.90
CA ALA A 75 5.86 -8.46 -6.69
C ALA A 75 6.62 -8.64 -8.02
N GLU A 76 6.03 -9.34 -9.00
CA GLU A 76 6.64 -9.51 -10.33
C GLU A 76 6.84 -8.16 -11.03
N THR A 77 5.81 -7.31 -11.01
CA THR A 77 5.88 -6.00 -11.69
C THR A 77 6.92 -5.10 -11.03
N LEU A 78 7.05 -5.18 -9.70
CA LEU A 78 8.05 -4.42 -8.97
C LEU A 78 9.48 -4.91 -9.27
N ASN A 79 9.70 -6.22 -9.35
CA ASN A 79 11.01 -6.79 -9.67
C ASN A 79 11.48 -6.35 -11.07
N ASP A 80 10.61 -6.42 -12.07
CA ASP A 80 10.90 -5.92 -13.42
C ASP A 80 11.31 -4.44 -13.41
N LEU A 81 10.56 -3.60 -12.68
CA LEU A 81 10.85 -2.16 -12.59
C LEU A 81 12.19 -1.86 -11.93
N LEU A 82 12.61 -2.70 -10.99
CA LEU A 82 13.89 -2.58 -10.29
C LEU A 82 15.05 -3.24 -11.06
N GLY A 83 14.78 -3.90 -12.18
CA GLY A 83 15.77 -4.66 -12.94
C GLY A 83 16.36 -5.83 -12.14
N ARG A 84 15.56 -6.45 -11.26
CA ARG A 84 15.95 -7.56 -10.40
C ARG A 84 15.28 -8.86 -10.81
#